data_AF-A0A9X0KVD9-F1
#
_entry.id   AF-A0A9X0KVD9-F1
#
_cell.length_a   1.000
_cell.length_b   1.000
_cell.length_c   1.000
_cell.angle_alpha   90.00
_cell.angle_beta   90.00
_cell.angle_gamma   90.00
#
_symmetry.space_group_name_H-M   'P 1'
#
loop_
_entity.id
_entity.type
_entity.pdbx_description
1 polymer ?
#
loop_
_entity_poly.entity_id
_entity_poly.type
_entity_poly.pdbx_seq_one_letter_code
_entity_poly.pdbx_strand_id
1 'polypeptide(L)'
;FCSASQEYFCFPEKFLFSDIGGLQIITSVSEDVLKVARGFQLIFEVHGEDMLHLRPKVEHIKLYCTPVVNLFKQDALPILADARQDEYLLIPAHYGHGKCGVYSVDTVTGWQPGGRGYQNYVPFESFEHDPAVDVQSNAPYYSVRHRDSVAHGGLDTYLSFDTRGDRDNETISIGLTCTNHNLPQQIRAGGICKPCEGTPDFLRFRNITPATKSYAPPIGRDFLWRVISNMSLNYLSLASIEALKVIIETYDLPRYYDKQAEKVSQHLLSGLKSIRHQHVDRLHDGRPVRGIKTELLIAPGALADEASLFLFASVLRRRCK
;
A
#
# COMPACT_ATOMS: atom_id res chain seq x y z
N PHE A 1 2.48 3.51 -10.95
CA PHE A 1 3.27 4.68 -10.49
C PHE A 1 2.79 5.19 -9.15
N CYS A 2 1.56 5.69 -9.05
CA CYS A 2 1.01 6.29 -7.82
C CYS A 2 1.19 5.38 -6.59
N SER A 3 0.80 4.11 -6.71
CA SER A 3 1.03 3.09 -5.67
C SER A 3 2.52 2.84 -5.39
N ALA A 4 3.37 2.71 -6.41
CA ALA A 4 4.81 2.47 -6.21
C ALA A 4 5.54 3.67 -5.57
N SER A 5 5.14 4.90 -5.90
CA SER A 5 5.67 6.12 -5.27
C SER A 5 5.23 6.20 -3.81
N GLN A 6 3.95 5.91 -3.53
CA GLN A 6 3.44 5.86 -2.16
C GLN A 6 4.17 4.79 -1.34
N GLU A 7 4.40 3.61 -1.90
CA GLU A 7 5.18 2.54 -1.27
C GLU A 7 6.63 2.95 -1.02
N TYR A 8 7.26 3.66 -1.96
CA TYR A 8 8.63 4.16 -1.79
C TYR A 8 8.78 5.08 -0.59
N PHE A 9 7.84 6.02 -0.41
CA PHE A 9 7.90 6.93 0.74
C PHE A 9 7.47 6.26 2.05
N CYS A 10 6.52 5.33 2.03
CA CYS A 10 6.01 4.70 3.25
C CYS A 10 6.85 3.50 3.73
N PHE A 11 7.44 2.74 2.82
CA PHE A 11 8.18 1.50 3.11
C PHE A 11 9.23 1.18 2.02
N PRO A 12 10.34 1.94 1.95
CA PRO A 12 11.37 1.78 0.95
C PRO A 12 12.06 0.41 0.99
N GLU A 13 12.09 -0.27 2.15
CA GLU A 13 12.72 -1.58 2.31
C GLU A 13 12.05 -2.66 1.46
N LYS A 14 10.79 -2.46 1.04
CA LYS A 14 10.09 -3.34 0.08
C LYS A 14 10.87 -3.51 -1.24
N PHE A 15 11.68 -2.52 -1.61
CA PHE A 15 12.44 -2.52 -2.86
C PHE A 15 13.85 -3.11 -2.72
N LEU A 16 14.23 -3.57 -1.52
CA LEU A 16 15.54 -4.17 -1.24
C LEU A 16 15.57 -5.70 -1.44
N PHE A 17 14.53 -6.25 -2.08
CA PHE A 17 14.49 -7.66 -2.49
C PHE A 17 15.12 -7.83 -3.87
N SER A 18 15.94 -8.86 -4.04
CA SER A 18 16.62 -9.18 -5.29
C SER A 18 16.53 -10.68 -5.56
N ASP A 19 16.12 -11.02 -6.78
CA ASP A 19 16.02 -12.40 -7.23
C ASP A 19 17.31 -12.81 -7.94
N ILE A 20 17.85 -13.97 -7.57
CA ILE A 20 19.02 -14.56 -8.21
C ILE A 20 18.53 -15.56 -9.25
N GLY A 21 18.63 -15.19 -10.52
CA GLY A 21 18.35 -16.06 -11.65
C GLY A 21 19.45 -17.11 -11.90
N GLY A 22 19.20 -18.04 -12.82
CA GLY A 22 20.22 -18.98 -13.29
C GLY A 22 20.54 -20.16 -12.36
N LEU A 23 19.89 -20.26 -11.19
CA LEU A 23 20.07 -21.38 -10.26
C LEU A 23 19.58 -22.74 -10.81
N GLN A 24 18.91 -22.73 -11.96
CA GLN A 24 18.51 -23.94 -12.69
C GLN A 24 19.72 -24.81 -13.07
N ILE A 25 20.92 -24.24 -13.17
CA ILE A 25 22.15 -25.02 -13.41
C ILE A 25 22.43 -26.09 -12.34
N ILE A 26 21.84 -25.97 -11.15
CA ILE A 26 21.97 -26.99 -10.11
C ILE A 26 21.35 -28.32 -10.57
N THR A 27 20.32 -28.30 -11.42
CA THR A 27 19.69 -29.53 -11.93
C THR A 27 20.53 -30.26 -12.96
N SER A 28 21.56 -29.61 -13.54
CA SER A 28 22.50 -30.27 -14.46
C SER A 28 23.70 -30.90 -13.73
N VAL A 29 23.80 -30.75 -12.41
CA VAL A 29 24.83 -31.40 -11.59
C VAL A 29 24.42 -32.85 -11.31
N SER A 30 25.38 -33.79 -11.43
CA SER A 30 25.13 -35.22 -11.16
C SER A 30 24.64 -35.47 -9.73
N GLU A 31 23.69 -36.39 -9.55
CA GLU A 31 23.14 -36.74 -8.24
C GLU A 31 24.20 -37.20 -7.23
N ASP A 32 25.25 -37.90 -7.68
CA ASP A 32 26.31 -38.39 -6.79
C ASP A 32 27.08 -37.24 -6.13
N VAL A 33 27.30 -36.15 -6.86
CA VAL A 33 27.92 -34.93 -6.33
C VAL A 33 26.96 -34.24 -5.37
N LEU A 34 25.67 -34.15 -5.71
CA LEU A 34 24.66 -33.53 -4.85
C LEU A 34 24.49 -34.26 -3.51
N LYS A 35 24.60 -35.59 -3.49
CA LYS A 35 24.53 -36.40 -2.25
C LYS A 35 25.68 -36.13 -1.29
N VAL A 36 26.86 -35.77 -1.80
CA VAL A 36 28.07 -35.52 -1.00
C VAL A 36 28.25 -34.02 -0.69
N ALA A 37 27.65 -33.14 -1.50
CA ALA A 37 27.75 -31.70 -1.34
C ALA A 37 27.20 -31.22 0.02
N ARG A 38 27.98 -30.40 0.72
CA ARG A 38 27.60 -29.81 2.02
C ARG A 38 27.05 -28.39 1.92
N GLY A 39 27.08 -27.81 0.72
CA GLY A 39 26.64 -26.45 0.45
C GLY A 39 27.05 -26.00 -0.95
N PHE A 40 26.62 -24.81 -1.33
CA PHE A 40 27.03 -24.14 -2.55
C PHE A 40 27.49 -22.71 -2.22
N GLN A 41 28.41 -22.19 -3.01
CA GLN A 41 28.92 -20.83 -2.86
C GLN A 41 28.54 -20.02 -4.11
N LEU A 42 27.90 -18.88 -3.89
CA LEU A 42 27.70 -17.87 -4.93
C LEU A 42 28.80 -16.83 -4.79
N ILE A 43 29.52 -16.58 -5.89
CA ILE A 43 30.58 -15.58 -5.95
C ILE A 43 30.06 -14.43 -6.81
N PHE A 44 29.97 -13.25 -6.23
CA PHE A 44 29.58 -12.03 -6.91
C PHE A 44 30.83 -11.22 -7.21
N GLU A 45 31.23 -11.16 -8.47
CA GLU A 45 32.25 -10.24 -8.94
C GLU A 45 31.59 -8.89 -9.18
N VAL A 46 31.82 -7.94 -8.27
CA VAL A 46 31.25 -6.59 -8.35
C VAL A 46 32.39 -5.61 -8.66
N HIS A 47 32.16 -4.75 -9.66
CA HIS A 47 33.11 -3.73 -10.07
C HIS A 47 32.60 -2.34 -9.68
N GLY A 48 33.49 -1.48 -9.17
CA GLY A 48 33.18 -0.09 -8.80
C GLY A 48 34.03 0.40 -7.63
N GLU A 49 34.43 1.67 -7.65
CA GLU A 49 35.28 2.26 -6.59
C GLU A 49 34.57 2.28 -5.23
N ASP A 50 33.25 2.50 -5.21
CA ASP A 50 32.44 2.54 -3.98
C ASP A 50 32.35 1.19 -3.25
N MET A 51 32.61 0.09 -3.95
CA MET A 51 32.56 -1.26 -3.38
C MET A 51 33.79 -1.59 -2.52
N LEU A 52 34.88 -0.83 -2.66
CA LEU A 52 36.12 -1.01 -1.89
C LEU A 52 35.92 -0.77 -0.38
N HIS A 53 34.90 0.01 -0.01
CA HIS A 53 34.57 0.32 1.37
C HIS A 53 33.49 -0.59 1.95
N LEU A 54 32.86 -1.43 1.13
CA LEU A 54 31.76 -2.28 1.57
C LEU A 54 32.32 -3.50 2.31
N ARG A 55 31.94 -3.66 3.59
CA ARG A 55 32.25 -4.85 4.39
C ARG A 55 30.97 -5.65 4.62
N PRO A 56 30.61 -6.57 3.70
CA PRO A 56 29.41 -7.36 3.86
C PRO A 56 29.56 -8.28 5.07
N LYS A 57 28.52 -8.32 5.89
CA LYS A 57 28.42 -9.23 7.04
C LYS A 57 27.26 -10.18 6.81
N VAL A 58 27.30 -11.33 7.49
CA VAL A 58 26.22 -12.33 7.48
C VAL A 58 24.87 -11.73 7.91
N GLU A 59 24.89 -10.62 8.66
CA GLU A 59 23.67 -9.91 9.06
C GLU A 59 23.02 -9.08 7.95
N HIS A 60 23.73 -8.74 6.88
CA HIS A 60 23.23 -7.89 5.79
C HIS A 60 22.43 -8.65 4.73
N ILE A 61 22.61 -9.98 4.63
CA ILE A 61 21.88 -10.82 3.67
C ILE A 61 20.98 -11.76 4.47
N LYS A 62 19.67 -11.63 4.28
CA LYS A 62 18.66 -12.46 4.94
C LYS A 62 17.84 -13.21 3.91
N LEU A 63 17.74 -14.51 4.11
CA LEU A 63 16.85 -15.39 3.35
C LEU A 63 15.53 -15.57 4.11
N TYR A 64 14.50 -16.07 3.44
CA TYR A 64 13.19 -16.38 4.03
C TYR A 64 12.52 -15.18 4.71
N CYS A 65 12.73 -13.99 4.15
CA CYS A 65 12.09 -12.76 4.59
C CYS A 65 10.96 -12.41 3.62
N THR A 66 9.85 -11.91 4.15
CA THR A 66 8.75 -11.38 3.35
C THR A 66 8.15 -10.18 4.06
N PRO A 67 7.76 -9.10 3.36
CA PRO A 67 7.05 -8.00 3.97
C PRO A 67 5.68 -8.47 4.46
N VAL A 68 5.27 -8.02 5.65
CA VAL A 68 3.97 -8.34 6.25
C VAL A 68 3.24 -7.06 6.62
N VAL A 69 1.91 -7.10 6.58
CA VAL A 69 1.03 -5.98 6.93
C VAL A 69 0.17 -6.36 8.15
N ASN A 70 -0.12 -5.38 9.00
CA ASN A 70 -0.95 -5.58 10.18
C ASN A 70 -2.44 -5.43 9.85
N LEU A 71 -3.05 -6.49 9.32
CA LEU A 71 -4.47 -6.57 9.01
C LEU A 71 -5.08 -7.85 9.60
N PHE A 72 -6.26 -7.74 10.19
CA PHE A 72 -6.99 -8.87 10.76
C PHE A 72 -8.50 -8.68 10.60
N LYS A 73 -9.25 -9.78 10.56
CA LYS A 73 -10.71 -9.77 10.43
C LYS A 73 -11.39 -9.60 11.78
N GLN A 74 -12.47 -8.85 11.81
CA GLN A 74 -13.27 -8.64 13.01
C GLN A 74 -14.68 -8.16 12.67
N ASP A 75 -15.65 -8.42 13.55
CA ASP A 75 -17.00 -7.88 13.41
C ASP A 75 -17.11 -6.48 14.05
N ALA A 76 -17.97 -5.65 13.46
CA ALA A 76 -18.40 -4.40 14.09
C ALA A 76 -19.41 -4.67 15.23
N LEU A 77 -19.56 -3.71 16.14
CA LEU A 77 -20.75 -3.66 16.99
C LEU A 77 -21.99 -3.56 16.10
N PRO A 78 -23.04 -4.37 16.36
CA PRO A 78 -24.24 -4.37 15.53
C PRO A 78 -24.92 -3.00 15.58
N ILE A 79 -25.36 -2.53 14.42
CA ILE A 79 -26.03 -1.24 14.29
C ILE A 79 -27.54 -1.48 14.21
N LEU A 80 -28.29 -0.79 15.06
CA LEU A 80 -29.74 -0.71 14.89
C LEU A 80 -30.04 0.39 13.88
N ALA A 81 -30.43 -0.01 12.66
CA ALA A 81 -30.86 0.93 11.63
C ALA A 81 -32.35 1.25 11.84
N ASP A 82 -32.62 2.40 12.48
CA ASP A 82 -33.97 2.88 12.82
C ASP A 82 -34.38 4.14 12.03
N ALA A 83 -33.61 4.46 10.98
CA ALA A 83 -33.76 5.65 10.13
C ALA A 83 -33.75 7.00 10.86
N ARG A 84 -33.32 7.06 12.14
CA ARG A 84 -33.17 8.32 12.88
C ARG A 84 -31.84 9.01 12.63
N GLN A 85 -30.85 8.26 12.16
CA GLN A 85 -29.52 8.75 11.82
C GLN A 85 -29.21 8.42 10.37
N ASP A 86 -28.63 9.40 9.67
CA ASP A 86 -28.19 9.25 8.28
C ASP A 86 -26.88 8.46 8.18
N GLU A 87 -26.08 8.49 9.25
CA GLU A 87 -24.72 7.96 9.30
C GLU A 87 -24.46 7.30 10.66
N TYR A 88 -23.84 6.12 10.61
CA TYR A 88 -23.54 5.31 11.79
C TYR A 88 -22.04 5.05 11.87
N LEU A 89 -21.43 5.38 13.01
CA LEU A 89 -20.01 5.14 13.26
C LEU A 89 -19.74 3.64 13.42
N LEU A 90 -18.75 3.13 12.69
CA LEU A 90 -18.30 1.74 12.82
C LEU A 90 -17.31 1.59 13.97
N ILE A 91 -17.62 0.67 14.87
CA ILE A 91 -16.78 0.37 16.04
C ILE A 91 -16.45 -1.13 16.03
N PRO A 92 -15.18 -1.53 15.89
CA PRO A 92 -14.79 -2.94 15.97
C PRO A 92 -15.09 -3.54 17.38
N ALA A 93 -15.77 -4.68 17.45
CA ALA A 93 -16.34 -5.21 18.70
C ALA A 93 -15.34 -5.51 19.85
N HIS A 94 -14.18 -6.09 19.55
CA HIS A 94 -13.20 -6.56 20.54
C HIS A 94 -12.17 -5.50 20.99
N TYR A 95 -12.09 -4.38 20.30
CA TYR A 95 -11.14 -3.31 20.62
C TYR A 95 -11.94 -2.02 20.73
N GLY A 96 -12.16 -1.57 21.97
CA GLY A 96 -12.84 -0.29 22.21
C GLY A 96 -12.19 0.87 21.44
N HIS A 97 -12.91 2.00 21.39
CA HIS A 97 -12.56 3.17 20.59
C HIS A 97 -11.05 3.52 20.58
N GLY A 98 -10.50 3.73 19.37
CA GLY A 98 -9.15 4.28 19.16
C GLY A 98 -7.96 3.32 19.24
N LYS A 99 -8.17 2.05 19.60
CA LYS A 99 -7.09 1.02 19.55
C LYS A 99 -7.06 0.22 18.25
N CYS A 100 -8.13 0.33 17.47
CA CYS A 100 -8.36 -0.45 16.27
C CYS A 100 -9.04 0.44 15.24
N GLY A 101 -8.43 0.56 14.07
CA GLY A 101 -8.99 1.27 12.92
C GLY A 101 -9.66 0.31 11.97
N VAL A 102 -10.72 0.79 11.32
CA VAL A 102 -11.34 0.09 10.19
C VAL A 102 -10.45 0.31 8.96
N TYR A 103 -10.04 -0.78 8.32
CA TYR A 103 -9.28 -0.75 7.06
C TYR A 103 -10.22 -0.91 5.87
N SER A 104 -11.13 -1.89 5.92
CA SER A 104 -12.18 -2.09 4.93
C SER A 104 -13.44 -2.65 5.56
N VAL A 105 -14.58 -2.34 4.92
CA VAL A 105 -15.87 -2.97 5.18
C VAL A 105 -16.00 -4.13 4.19
N ASP A 106 -16.02 -5.35 4.69
CA ASP A 106 -15.94 -6.56 3.86
C ASP A 106 -17.32 -7.12 3.54
N THR A 107 -18.22 -7.16 4.53
CA THR A 107 -19.59 -7.66 4.38
C THR A 107 -20.57 -6.86 5.22
N VAL A 108 -21.75 -6.57 4.67
CA VAL A 108 -22.84 -5.89 5.39
C VAL A 108 -24.11 -6.71 5.21
N THR A 109 -24.66 -7.16 6.33
CA THR A 109 -25.83 -8.05 6.37
C THR A 109 -26.85 -7.50 7.36
N GLY A 110 -28.07 -7.30 6.91
CA GLY A 110 -29.17 -6.86 7.75
C GLY A 110 -30.06 -8.03 8.17
N TRP A 111 -30.57 -7.95 9.40
CA TRP A 111 -31.49 -8.91 9.98
C TRP A 111 -32.79 -8.21 10.40
N GLN A 112 -33.89 -8.61 9.74
CA GLN A 112 -35.21 -8.04 10.00
C GLN A 112 -36.00 -8.91 10.99
N PRO A 113 -36.57 -8.30 12.05
CA PRO A 113 -37.50 -8.97 12.94
C PRO A 113 -38.74 -9.48 12.17
N GLY A 114 -39.35 -10.58 12.61
CA GLY A 114 -40.61 -11.08 12.03
C GLY A 114 -40.47 -12.11 10.91
N GLY A 115 -39.31 -12.78 10.78
CA GLY A 115 -39.14 -13.93 9.89
C GLY A 115 -38.82 -13.61 8.43
N ARG A 116 -38.50 -12.35 8.12
CA ARG A 116 -38.06 -11.92 6.78
C ARG A 116 -36.61 -12.32 6.45
N GLY A 117 -35.87 -12.83 7.43
CA GLY A 117 -34.56 -13.44 7.24
C GLY A 117 -33.41 -12.43 7.15
N TYR A 118 -32.31 -12.87 6.53
CA TYR A 118 -31.12 -12.06 6.31
C TYR A 118 -31.14 -11.44 4.92
N GLN A 119 -30.73 -10.17 4.83
CA GLN A 119 -30.57 -9.46 3.57
C GLN A 119 -29.14 -8.92 3.44
N ASN A 120 -28.47 -9.22 2.33
CA ASN A 120 -27.15 -8.69 2.05
C ASN A 120 -27.25 -7.30 1.45
N TYR A 121 -26.37 -6.40 1.88
CA TYR A 121 -26.25 -5.07 1.31
C TYR A 121 -25.07 -5.00 0.35
N VAL A 122 -25.23 -4.21 -0.71
CA VAL A 122 -24.19 -3.97 -1.72
C VAL A 122 -23.57 -2.57 -1.55
N PRO A 123 -22.27 -2.36 -1.84
CA PRO A 123 -21.70 -1.02 -1.88
C PRO A 123 -22.41 -0.16 -2.93
N PHE A 124 -22.65 1.12 -2.65
CA PHE A 124 -23.24 2.05 -3.60
C PHE A 124 -22.42 2.13 -4.90
N GLU A 125 -21.09 2.15 -4.80
CA GLU A 125 -20.18 2.24 -5.93
C GLU A 125 -20.15 0.98 -6.82
N SER A 126 -20.80 -0.12 -6.41
CA SER A 126 -20.91 -1.35 -7.21
C SER A 126 -21.93 -1.23 -8.36
N PHE A 127 -22.86 -0.28 -8.27
CA PHE A 127 -24.01 -0.14 -9.19
C PHE A 127 -24.92 -1.38 -9.31
N GLU A 128 -24.74 -2.41 -8.49
CA GLU A 128 -25.61 -3.61 -8.48
C GLU A 128 -27.04 -3.32 -8.03
N HIS A 129 -27.27 -2.14 -7.45
CA HIS A 129 -28.57 -1.63 -7.02
C HIS A 129 -29.28 -0.82 -8.13
N ASP A 130 -28.63 -0.56 -9.27
CA ASP A 130 -29.20 0.21 -10.36
C ASP A 130 -30.10 -0.70 -11.23
N PRO A 131 -31.42 -0.41 -11.36
CA PRO A 131 -32.33 -1.21 -12.16
C PRO A 131 -32.01 -1.22 -13.67
N ALA A 132 -31.12 -0.32 -14.14
CA ALA A 132 -30.62 -0.33 -15.52
C ALA A 132 -29.52 -1.37 -15.76
N VAL A 133 -28.87 -1.85 -14.69
CA VAL A 133 -27.95 -2.99 -14.75
C VAL A 133 -28.82 -4.24 -14.61
N ASP A 134 -28.64 -5.22 -15.50
CA ASP A 134 -29.49 -6.43 -15.65
C ASP A 134 -29.35 -7.44 -14.49
N VAL A 135 -29.29 -6.93 -13.26
CA VAL A 135 -29.31 -7.67 -12.00
C VAL A 135 -30.73 -7.51 -11.45
N GLN A 136 -31.48 -8.60 -11.39
CA GLN A 136 -32.88 -8.66 -10.94
C GLN A 136 -33.09 -8.31 -9.45
N SER A 137 -32.17 -7.60 -8.80
CA SER A 137 -32.20 -7.35 -7.37
C SER A 137 -32.23 -5.86 -7.07
N ASN A 138 -33.36 -5.38 -6.53
CA ASN A 138 -33.42 -4.10 -5.82
C ASN A 138 -32.74 -4.26 -4.45
N ALA A 139 -31.47 -4.67 -4.45
CA ALA A 139 -30.70 -4.94 -3.25
C ALA A 139 -30.47 -3.64 -2.48
N PRO A 140 -30.59 -3.65 -1.15
CA PRO A 140 -30.29 -2.48 -0.35
C PRO A 140 -28.79 -2.17 -0.48
N TYR A 141 -28.45 -0.89 -0.49
CA TYR A 141 -27.06 -0.47 -0.61
C TYR A 141 -26.59 0.34 0.60
N TYR A 142 -25.26 0.44 0.74
CA TYR A 142 -24.60 1.27 1.72
C TYR A 142 -23.50 2.12 1.07
N SER A 143 -23.18 3.24 1.68
CA SER A 143 -22.02 4.07 1.32
C SER A 143 -21.10 4.21 2.52
N VAL A 144 -19.79 4.19 2.27
CA VAL A 144 -18.75 4.32 3.29
C VAL A 144 -18.22 5.75 3.27
N ARG A 145 -18.17 6.40 4.43
CA ARG A 145 -17.62 7.76 4.59
C ARG A 145 -16.52 7.76 5.63
N HIS A 146 -15.40 8.40 5.29
CA HIS A 146 -14.27 8.58 6.19
C HIS A 146 -14.22 10.03 6.68
N ARG A 147 -13.95 10.22 7.98
CA ARG A 147 -13.75 11.54 8.58
C ARG A 147 -12.54 11.53 9.50
N ASP A 148 -11.89 12.68 9.64
CA ASP A 148 -10.89 12.83 10.69
C ASP A 148 -11.55 12.61 12.05
N SER A 149 -10.98 11.71 12.84
CA SER A 149 -11.50 11.42 14.17
C SER A 149 -11.19 12.56 15.12
N VAL A 150 -12.19 12.95 15.90
CA VAL A 150 -12.03 13.98 16.96
C VAL A 150 -11.45 13.38 18.23
N ALA A 151 -11.71 12.09 18.48
CA ALA A 151 -11.35 11.41 19.72
C ALA A 151 -9.97 10.78 19.70
N HIS A 152 -9.45 10.39 18.51
CA HIS A 152 -8.16 9.74 18.38
C HIS A 152 -7.43 10.16 17.11
N GLY A 153 -6.11 9.95 17.06
CA GLY A 153 -5.36 10.17 15.83
C GLY A 153 -5.71 9.11 14.78
N GLY A 154 -6.40 9.51 13.71
CA GLY A 154 -6.77 8.62 12.61
C GLY A 154 -8.09 9.01 11.94
N LEU A 155 -8.66 8.06 11.20
CA LEU A 155 -9.93 8.22 10.51
C LEU A 155 -11.02 7.39 11.18
N ASP A 156 -12.17 8.02 11.37
CA ASP A 156 -13.42 7.35 11.71
C ASP A 156 -14.12 6.91 10.42
N THR A 157 -14.69 5.70 10.44
CA THR A 157 -15.44 5.14 9.31
C THR A 157 -16.92 5.11 9.66
N TYR A 158 -17.73 5.72 8.81
CA TYR A 158 -19.17 5.78 8.94
C TYR A 158 -19.83 5.00 7.80
N LEU A 159 -20.94 4.32 8.11
CA LEU A 159 -21.86 3.80 7.10
C LEU A 159 -23.10 4.67 7.00
N SER A 160 -23.52 4.92 5.77
CA SER A 160 -24.81 5.50 5.47
C SER A 160 -25.60 4.51 4.61
N PHE A 161 -26.87 4.32 4.95
CA PHE A 161 -27.75 3.38 4.27
C PHE A 161 -28.80 4.14 3.47
N ASP A 162 -29.35 3.51 2.44
CA ASP A 162 -30.47 4.09 1.71
C ASP A 162 -31.70 4.32 2.61
N THR A 163 -32.33 5.48 2.46
CA THR A 163 -33.56 5.90 3.16
C THR A 163 -34.82 5.68 2.31
N ARG A 164 -34.71 5.09 1.11
CA ARG A 164 -35.86 4.80 0.25
C ARG A 164 -36.69 3.65 0.82
N GLY A 165 -37.67 3.99 1.65
CA GLY A 165 -38.74 3.11 2.08
C GLY A 165 -39.04 3.21 3.57
N ASP A 166 -40.25 2.82 3.96
CA ASP A 166 -40.67 2.63 5.35
C ASP A 166 -39.90 1.42 5.91
N ARG A 167 -38.67 1.66 6.39
CA ARG A 167 -37.81 0.60 6.91
C ARG A 167 -38.24 0.26 8.34
N ASP A 168 -38.68 -0.97 8.52
CA ASP A 168 -38.77 -1.58 9.84
C ASP A 168 -37.38 -1.59 10.51
N ASN A 169 -37.33 -1.48 11.83
CA ASN A 169 -36.08 -1.52 12.59
C ASN A 169 -35.28 -2.79 12.25
N GLU A 170 -34.09 -2.62 11.67
CA GLU A 170 -33.23 -3.71 11.22
C GLU A 170 -31.92 -3.73 12.00
N THR A 171 -31.43 -4.92 12.37
CA THR A 171 -30.11 -5.06 13.00
C THR A 171 -29.08 -5.39 11.93
N ILE A 172 -28.11 -4.51 11.74
CA ILE A 172 -27.05 -4.65 10.75
C ILE A 172 -25.81 -5.26 11.40
N SER A 173 -25.41 -6.42 10.90
CA SER A 173 -24.16 -7.10 11.19
C SER A 173 -23.14 -6.82 10.10
N ILE A 174 -21.90 -6.48 10.50
CA ILE A 174 -20.88 -5.97 9.59
C ILE A 174 -19.56 -6.68 9.87
N GLY A 175 -19.02 -7.29 8.82
CA GLY A 175 -17.67 -7.85 8.80
C GLY A 175 -16.67 -6.81 8.35
N LEU A 176 -15.57 -6.66 9.09
CA LEU A 176 -14.54 -5.67 8.87
C LEU A 176 -13.17 -6.34 8.74
N THR A 177 -12.29 -5.72 7.95
CA THR A 177 -10.85 -5.87 8.12
C THR A 177 -10.35 -4.65 8.88
N CYS A 178 -9.53 -4.88 9.89
CA CYS A 178 -9.07 -3.88 10.83
C CYS A 178 -7.54 -3.86 10.95
N THR A 179 -7.02 -2.79 11.54
CA THR A 179 -5.61 -2.60 11.85
C THR A 179 -5.40 -1.96 13.22
N ASN A 180 -4.25 -2.19 13.87
CA ASN A 180 -3.92 -1.56 15.16
C ASN A 180 -3.17 -0.22 15.02
N HIS A 181 -3.24 0.43 13.86
CA HIS A 181 -2.55 1.69 13.57
C HIS A 181 -1.07 1.65 13.98
N ASN A 182 -0.64 2.55 14.87
CA ASN A 182 0.73 2.72 15.31
C ASN A 182 1.12 1.84 16.52
N LEU A 183 0.19 1.03 17.05
CA LEU A 183 0.49 0.13 18.17
C LEU A 183 1.68 -0.81 17.90
N PRO A 184 1.83 -1.41 16.69
CA PRO A 184 2.96 -2.29 16.40
C PRO A 184 4.34 -1.62 16.48
N GLN A 185 4.44 -0.28 16.44
CA GLN A 185 5.73 0.41 16.60
C GLN A 185 6.37 0.20 17.97
N GLN A 186 5.56 -0.16 18.98
CA GLN A 186 6.06 -0.48 20.31
C GLN A 186 6.81 -1.82 20.32
N ILE A 187 6.65 -2.64 19.28
CA ILE A 187 7.31 -3.93 19.14
C ILE A 187 8.69 -3.71 18.53
N ARG A 188 9.73 -4.09 19.28
CA ARG A 188 11.12 -4.03 18.82
C ARG A 188 11.38 -5.08 17.73
N ALA A 189 12.49 -4.91 17.00
CA ALA A 189 13.02 -5.95 16.13
C ALA A 189 13.18 -7.27 16.90
N GLY A 190 12.73 -8.38 16.31
CA GLY A 190 12.65 -9.69 16.94
C GLY A 190 11.42 -9.95 17.81
N GLY A 191 10.59 -8.94 18.10
CA GLY A 191 9.41 -9.09 18.96
C GLY A 191 8.23 -9.83 18.30
N ILE A 192 8.10 -9.75 16.98
CA ILE A 192 7.08 -10.51 16.22
C ILE A 192 7.62 -11.91 15.95
N CYS A 193 7.51 -12.78 16.95
CA CYS A 193 8.16 -14.10 16.96
C CYS A 193 7.24 -15.28 17.29
N LYS A 194 5.94 -15.02 17.46
CA LYS A 194 4.98 -16.07 17.80
C LYS A 194 4.56 -16.86 16.55
N PRO A 195 4.57 -18.20 16.59
CA PRO A 195 3.99 -19.02 15.54
C PRO A 195 2.46 -18.94 15.56
N CYS A 196 1.83 -19.29 14.44
CA CYS A 196 0.38 -19.45 14.31
C CYS A 196 -0.01 -20.93 14.31
N GLU A 197 -1.30 -21.22 14.49
CA GLU A 197 -1.83 -22.57 14.37
C GLU A 197 -1.46 -23.19 13.01
N GLY A 198 -1.05 -24.47 13.01
CA GLY A 198 -0.65 -25.19 11.80
C GLY A 198 0.79 -24.93 11.33
N THR A 199 1.60 -24.20 12.10
CA THR A 199 2.99 -23.92 11.74
C THR A 199 3.94 -25.02 12.26
N PRO A 200 4.83 -25.59 11.43
CA PRO A 200 5.79 -26.61 11.89
C PRO A 200 6.75 -26.11 12.98
N ASP A 201 7.04 -26.97 13.97
CA ASP A 201 7.85 -26.65 15.17
C ASP A 201 9.30 -26.21 14.88
N PHE A 202 9.84 -26.60 13.71
CA PHE A 202 11.21 -26.24 13.32
C PHE A 202 11.33 -24.81 12.76
N LEU A 203 10.22 -24.15 12.43
CA LEU A 203 10.25 -22.79 11.92
C LEU A 203 10.34 -21.76 13.05
N ARG A 204 11.17 -20.74 12.86
CA ARG A 204 11.29 -19.61 13.79
C ARG A 204 10.92 -18.31 13.09
N PHE A 205 10.06 -17.54 13.75
CA PHE A 205 9.61 -16.24 13.27
C PHE A 205 10.31 -15.13 14.02
N ARG A 206 10.67 -14.07 13.31
CA ARG A 206 11.12 -12.81 13.89
C ARG A 206 10.98 -11.70 12.84
N ASN A 207 10.54 -10.52 13.26
CA ASN A 207 10.69 -9.34 12.42
C ASN A 207 12.15 -8.87 12.41
N ILE A 208 12.64 -8.53 11.22
CA ILE A 208 14.00 -8.03 11.00
C ILE A 208 14.12 -6.51 11.20
N THR A 209 13.02 -5.79 11.01
CA THR A 209 12.89 -4.35 11.18
C THR A 209 11.75 -4.04 12.16
N PRO A 210 11.77 -2.88 12.85
CA PRO A 210 10.61 -2.40 13.59
C PRO A 210 9.42 -2.18 12.66
N ALA A 211 8.20 -2.25 13.20
CA ALA A 211 7.01 -1.95 12.41
C ALA A 211 7.00 -0.47 11.97
N THR A 212 6.55 -0.21 10.75
CA THR A 212 6.48 1.13 10.18
C THR A 212 5.32 1.95 10.76
N LYS A 213 5.34 3.26 10.49
CA LYS A 213 4.22 4.15 10.82
C LYS A 213 3.03 3.90 9.90
N SER A 214 1.83 3.91 10.49
CA SER A 214 0.57 3.94 9.76
C SER A 214 0.27 5.39 9.39
N TYR A 215 0.08 5.65 8.09
CA TYR A 215 -0.28 6.96 7.57
C TYR A 215 -1.70 6.92 7.04
N ALA A 216 -2.60 7.70 7.65
CA ALA A 216 -3.91 7.95 7.07
C ALA A 216 -3.75 8.85 5.83
N PRO A 217 -4.64 8.78 4.83
CA PRO A 217 -4.70 9.80 3.80
C PRO A 217 -5.22 11.12 4.39
N PRO A 218 -4.63 12.29 4.05
CA PRO A 218 -5.13 13.58 4.50
C PRO A 218 -6.44 13.92 3.77
N ILE A 219 -7.58 13.85 4.46
CA ILE A 219 -8.90 14.07 3.83
C ILE A 219 -9.16 15.56 3.57
N GLY A 220 -8.69 16.47 4.44
CA GLY A 220 -8.76 17.92 4.23
C GLY A 220 -7.44 18.50 3.71
N ARG A 221 -7.49 19.30 2.63
CA ARG A 221 -6.42 20.12 1.97
C ARG A 221 -6.26 19.84 0.47
N ASP A 222 -7.34 19.89 -0.29
CA ASP A 222 -7.37 19.66 -1.75
C ASP A 222 -6.75 18.33 -2.21
N PHE A 223 -6.43 17.43 -1.29
CA PHE A 223 -5.73 16.18 -1.57
C PHE A 223 -6.51 15.33 -2.57
N LEU A 224 -7.82 15.19 -2.33
CA LEU A 224 -8.72 14.48 -3.24
C LEU A 224 -8.73 15.13 -4.63
N TRP A 225 -8.76 16.45 -4.72
CA TRP A 225 -8.68 17.18 -5.99
C TRP A 225 -7.35 17.00 -6.69
N ARG A 226 -6.23 16.99 -5.94
CA ARG A 226 -4.89 16.68 -6.48
C ARG A 226 -4.83 15.25 -7.00
N VAL A 227 -5.40 14.28 -6.28
CA VAL A 227 -5.46 12.88 -6.71
C VAL A 227 -6.32 12.75 -7.98
N ILE A 228 -7.50 13.37 -8.03
CA ILE A 228 -8.37 13.39 -9.21
C ILE A 228 -7.64 14.02 -10.41
N SER A 229 -7.00 15.18 -10.20
CA SER A 229 -6.20 15.85 -11.23
C SER A 229 -5.02 14.98 -11.69
N ASN A 230 -4.40 14.23 -10.77
CA ASN A 230 -3.33 13.29 -11.08
C ASN A 230 -3.81 12.05 -11.87
N MET A 231 -5.09 11.69 -11.78
CA MET A 231 -5.69 10.57 -12.53
C MET A 231 -6.13 10.99 -13.93
N SER A 232 -6.48 12.27 -14.14
CA SER A 232 -6.81 12.83 -15.46
C SER A 232 -5.60 13.34 -16.25
N LEU A 233 -4.37 13.07 -15.76
CA LEU A 233 -3.14 13.54 -16.41
C LEU A 233 -3.00 12.95 -17.81
N ASN A 234 -3.06 13.83 -18.81
CA ASN A 234 -2.53 13.57 -20.13
C ASN A 234 -0.99 13.58 -20.08
N TYR A 235 -0.33 12.84 -20.97
CA TYR A 235 1.14 12.70 -21.02
C TYR A 235 1.89 14.05 -21.02
N LEU A 236 1.27 15.10 -21.57
CA LEU A 236 1.77 16.48 -21.58
C LEU A 236 1.99 17.07 -20.17
N SER A 237 1.23 16.62 -19.17
CA SER A 237 1.35 17.12 -17.80
C SER A 237 2.60 16.60 -17.09
N LEU A 238 3.26 15.54 -17.57
CA LEU A 238 4.54 15.08 -17.04
C LEU A 238 5.74 15.80 -17.66
N ALA A 239 5.50 16.69 -18.63
CA ALA A 239 6.54 17.45 -19.31
C ALA A 239 7.09 18.63 -18.51
N SER A 240 6.39 19.03 -17.43
CA SER A 240 6.87 20.07 -16.53
C SER A 240 7.42 19.47 -15.24
N ILE A 241 8.51 20.07 -14.76
CA ILE A 241 9.15 19.66 -13.52
C ILE A 241 8.25 20.00 -12.32
N GLU A 242 7.47 21.08 -12.41
CA GLU A 242 6.51 21.52 -11.40
C GLU A 242 5.40 20.49 -11.21
N ALA A 243 4.83 19.96 -12.30
CA ALA A 243 3.82 18.93 -12.21
C ALA A 243 4.38 17.62 -11.62
N LEU A 244 5.60 17.22 -12.02
CA LEU A 244 6.25 16.07 -11.40
C LEU A 244 6.42 16.25 -9.88
N LYS A 245 6.83 17.46 -9.43
CA LYS A 245 6.94 17.77 -7.99
C LYS A 245 5.60 17.65 -7.27
N VAL A 246 4.52 18.20 -7.84
CA VAL A 246 3.17 18.11 -7.25
C VAL A 246 2.70 16.67 -7.14
N ILE A 247 2.97 15.86 -8.16
CA ILE A 247 2.63 14.44 -8.17
C ILE A 247 3.39 13.71 -7.05
N ILE A 248 4.71 13.88 -6.98
CA ILE A 248 5.55 13.25 -5.95
C ILE A 248 5.10 13.68 -4.55
N GLU A 249 4.87 14.98 -4.36
CA GLU A 249 4.38 15.55 -3.09
C GLU A 249 3.03 14.95 -2.68
N THR A 250 2.12 14.72 -3.64
CA THR A 250 0.80 14.15 -3.33
C THR A 250 0.91 12.72 -2.80
N TYR A 251 1.86 11.92 -3.28
CA TYR A 251 2.01 10.53 -2.84
C TYR A 251 2.98 10.33 -1.67
N ASP A 252 3.64 11.39 -1.21
CA ASP A 252 4.48 11.40 -0.02
C ASP A 252 3.62 11.58 1.24
N LEU A 253 2.99 10.49 1.68
CA LEU A 253 2.15 10.49 2.89
C LEU A 253 2.91 10.89 4.17
N PRO A 254 4.15 10.41 4.43
CA PRO A 254 4.90 10.79 5.63
C PRO A 254 5.04 12.30 5.85
N ARG A 255 5.19 13.08 4.76
CA ARG A 255 5.29 14.54 4.81
C ARG A 255 4.11 15.22 5.50
N TYR A 256 2.89 14.68 5.42
CA TYR A 256 1.72 15.30 6.03
C TYR A 256 1.69 15.17 7.55
N TYR A 257 2.43 14.22 8.12
CA TYR A 257 2.37 13.86 9.54
C TYR A 257 3.68 14.12 10.29
N ASP A 258 4.82 14.23 9.60
CA ASP A 258 6.13 14.38 10.21
C ASP A 258 6.92 15.55 9.61
N LYS A 259 7.27 16.54 10.46
CA LYS A 259 8.04 17.74 10.05
C LYS A 259 9.44 17.39 9.54
N GLN A 260 10.06 16.31 10.03
CA GLN A 260 11.36 15.89 9.55
C GLN A 260 11.24 15.29 8.15
N ALA A 261 10.24 14.42 7.94
CA ALA A 261 9.95 13.85 6.62
C ALA A 261 9.59 14.95 5.61
N GLU A 262 8.82 15.96 6.03
CA GLU A 262 8.52 17.13 5.20
C GLU A 262 9.79 17.86 4.74
N LYS A 263 10.75 18.11 5.64
CA LYS A 263 12.02 18.77 5.28
C LYS A 263 12.85 17.94 4.32
N VAL A 264 12.93 16.62 4.53
CA VAL A 264 13.64 15.70 3.63
C VAL A 264 13.00 15.70 2.25
N SER A 265 11.66 15.64 2.20
CA SER A 265 10.89 15.73 0.96
C SER A 265 11.09 17.05 0.24
N GLN A 266 11.04 18.18 0.95
CA GLN A 266 11.29 19.50 0.38
C GLN A 266 12.70 19.61 -0.21
N HIS A 267 13.71 19.07 0.49
CA HIS A 267 15.08 19.01 0.00
C HIS A 267 15.18 18.20 -1.30
N LEU A 268 14.60 17.00 -1.33
CA LEU A 268 14.50 16.14 -2.53
C LEU A 268 13.84 16.88 -3.70
N LEU A 269 12.66 17.46 -3.48
CA LEU A 269 11.90 18.17 -4.50
C LEU A 269 12.63 19.43 -4.99
N SER A 270 13.38 20.13 -4.14
CA SER A 270 14.22 21.27 -4.53
C SER A 270 15.42 20.84 -5.40
N GLY A 271 15.85 19.60 -5.22
CA GLY A 271 16.92 18.95 -5.98
C GLY A 271 16.52 18.54 -7.39
N LEU A 272 15.23 18.35 -7.67
CA LEU A 272 14.72 18.10 -9.01
C LEU A 272 14.79 19.40 -9.84
N LYS A 273 15.71 19.46 -10.81
CA LYS A 273 16.05 20.68 -11.56
C LYS A 273 15.30 20.82 -12.88
N SER A 274 15.29 19.78 -13.70
CA SER A 274 14.61 19.84 -15.00
C SER A 274 14.22 18.45 -15.48
N ILE A 275 13.18 18.39 -16.30
CA ILE A 275 12.76 17.19 -17.03
C ILE A 275 12.68 17.54 -18.51
N ARG A 276 13.19 16.65 -19.37
CA ARG A 276 13.14 16.80 -20.83
C ARG A 276 12.62 15.53 -21.46
N HIS A 277 11.78 15.69 -22.48
CA HIS A 277 11.26 14.59 -23.27
C HIS A 277 11.70 14.73 -24.72
N GLN A 278 12.17 13.64 -25.31
CA GLN A 278 12.56 13.56 -26.72
C GLN A 278 11.86 12.37 -27.36
N HIS A 279 11.14 12.60 -28.45
CA HIS A 279 10.62 11.49 -29.26
C HIS A 279 11.79 10.73 -29.88
N VAL A 280 11.76 9.41 -29.76
CA VAL A 280 12.80 8.53 -30.27
C VAL A 280 12.17 7.36 -31.00
N ASP A 281 12.69 7.07 -32.19
CA ASP A 281 12.28 5.89 -32.96
C ASP A 281 13.39 4.84 -32.82
N ARG A 282 13.00 3.61 -32.44
CA ARG A 282 13.93 2.48 -32.33
C ARG A 282 13.40 1.29 -33.10
N LEU A 283 14.30 0.54 -33.74
CA LEU A 283 13.97 -0.76 -34.28
C LEU A 283 14.03 -1.80 -33.15
N HIS A 284 12.94 -2.52 -32.93
CA HIS A 284 12.90 -3.67 -32.02
C HIS A 284 12.36 -4.88 -32.78
N ASP A 285 13.13 -5.96 -32.85
CA ASP A 285 12.81 -7.18 -33.61
C ASP A 285 12.35 -6.90 -35.06
N GLY A 286 13.06 -5.98 -35.75
CA GLY A 286 12.78 -5.61 -37.13
C GLY A 286 11.58 -4.67 -37.32
N ARG A 287 10.91 -4.25 -36.25
CA ARG A 287 9.74 -3.34 -36.30
C ARG A 287 10.11 -1.94 -35.76
N PRO A 288 9.70 -0.85 -36.42
CA PRO A 288 9.89 0.49 -35.88
C PRO A 288 8.92 0.71 -34.70
N VAL A 289 9.48 1.04 -33.54
CA VAL A 289 8.76 1.38 -32.32
C VAL A 289 9.03 2.85 -32.01
N ARG A 290 7.96 3.64 -31.92
CA ARG A 290 8.03 5.02 -31.44
C ARG A 290 8.01 5.02 -29.92
N GLY A 291 8.94 5.75 -29.31
CA GLY A 291 9.05 5.89 -27.87
C GLY A 291 9.38 7.33 -27.48
N ILE A 292 9.45 7.56 -26.17
CA ILE A 292 9.81 8.86 -25.61
C ILE A 292 10.95 8.64 -24.61
N LYS A 293 12.07 9.31 -24.85
CA LYS A 293 13.21 9.37 -23.95
C LYS A 293 12.96 10.50 -22.96
N THR A 294 12.92 10.17 -21.67
CA THR A 294 12.79 11.13 -20.58
C THR A 294 14.13 11.30 -19.87
N GLU A 295 14.62 12.53 -19.78
CA GLU A 295 15.83 12.90 -19.04
C GLU A 295 15.44 13.74 -17.83
N LEU A 296 15.79 13.28 -16.63
CA LEU A 296 15.54 14.00 -15.38
C LEU A 296 16.89 14.44 -14.78
N LEU A 297 17.07 15.74 -14.60
CA LEU A 297 18.24 16.31 -13.96
C LEU A 297 17.99 16.49 -12.46
N ILE A 298 18.81 15.83 -11.65
CA ILE A 298 18.76 15.86 -10.19
C ILE A 298 20.06 16.45 -9.68
N ALA A 299 19.98 17.41 -8.77
CA ALA A 299 21.16 18.04 -8.19
C ALA A 299 21.95 17.07 -7.29
N PRO A 300 23.29 17.16 -7.28
CA PRO A 300 24.11 16.40 -6.36
C PRO A 300 23.75 16.77 -4.91
N GLY A 301 23.53 15.77 -4.06
CA GLY A 301 23.13 15.95 -2.66
C GLY A 301 21.63 16.12 -2.42
N ALA A 302 20.78 16.04 -3.45
CA ALA A 302 19.31 15.99 -3.28
C ALA A 302 18.83 14.73 -2.54
N LEU A 303 19.60 13.65 -2.70
CA LEU A 303 19.42 12.35 -2.06
C LEU A 303 20.67 12.02 -1.25
N ALA A 304 20.54 11.12 -0.28
CA ALA A 304 21.60 10.79 0.66
C ALA A 304 22.82 10.16 -0.02
N ASP A 305 22.59 9.26 -0.98
CA ASP A 305 23.61 8.48 -1.68
C ASP A 305 23.16 8.08 -3.10
N GLU A 306 24.09 7.50 -3.86
CA GLU A 306 23.83 7.00 -5.21
C GLU A 306 22.83 5.82 -5.20
N ALA A 307 22.84 5.00 -4.15
CA ALA A 307 21.89 3.89 -4.00
C ALA A 307 20.44 4.40 -3.90
N SER A 308 20.19 5.45 -3.10
CA SER A 308 18.90 6.11 -3.00
C SER A 308 18.49 6.76 -4.32
N LEU A 309 19.44 7.35 -5.06
CA LEU A 309 19.21 7.88 -6.40
C LEU A 309 18.77 6.80 -7.39
N PHE A 310 19.48 5.68 -7.42
CA PHE A 310 19.14 4.54 -8.26
C PHE A 310 17.76 3.97 -7.92
N LEU A 311 17.45 3.83 -6.63
CA LEU A 311 16.18 3.32 -6.17
C LEU A 311 15.03 4.28 -6.55
N PHE A 312 15.18 5.57 -6.26
CA PHE A 312 14.22 6.60 -6.62
C PHE A 312 13.97 6.63 -8.14
N ALA A 313 15.04 6.65 -8.95
CA ALA A 313 14.93 6.62 -10.41
C ALA A 313 14.25 5.34 -10.91
N SER A 314 14.52 4.18 -10.28
CA SER A 314 13.89 2.90 -10.62
C SER A 314 12.40 2.89 -10.34
N VAL A 315 11.95 3.49 -9.23
CA VAL A 315 10.54 3.65 -8.90
C VAL A 315 9.84 4.57 -9.91
N LEU A 316 10.47 5.69 -10.27
CA LEU A 316 9.93 6.59 -11.30
C LEU A 316 9.83 5.91 -12.67
N ARG A 317 10.82 5.10 -13.05
CA ARG A 317 10.85 4.39 -14.34
C ARG A 317 9.67 3.44 -14.53
N ARG A 318 9.12 2.85 -13.46
CA ARG A 318 7.97 1.90 -13.55
C ARG A 318 6.70 2.51 -14.15
N ARG A 319 6.61 3.83 -14.36
CA ARG A 319 5.50 4.49 -15.09
C ARG A 319 5.70 4.55 -16.60
N CYS A 320 6.95 4.57 -17.07
CA CYS A 320 7.28 4.90 -18.45
C CYS A 320 7.36 3.68 -19.38
N LYS A 321 6.81 2.54 -18.95
CA LYS A 321 6.58 1.37 -19.81
C LYS A 321 5.14 1.37 -20.28
#